data_AF-A0A3M3XI63-F1
#
_entry.id   AF-A0A3M3XI63-F1
#
_cell.length_a   1.000
_cell.length_b   1.000
_cell.length_c   1.000
_cell.angle_alpha   90.00
_cell.angle_beta   90.00
_cell.angle_gamma   90.00
#
_symmetry.space_group_name_H-M   'P 1'
#
loop_
_entity.id
_entity.type
_entity.pdbx_description
1 polymer ?
#
loop_
_entity_poly.entity_id
_entity_poly.type
_entity_poly.pdbx_seq_one_letter_code
_entity_poly.pdbx_strand_id
1 'polypeptide(L)'
;TPTPTPMTAATPPPTPATANVTLPVAEQAGHEVFDVALVSAAAPPVNTLPVTTPQNLQTATYGSTLSGDNHSRLIAGYGSNETAGNHSDLIAGYGSTGTAGSDSSLVAGYGSTQTAGGDSALT
;
A
#
# COMPACT_ATOMS: atom_id res chain seq x y z
N THR A 1 11.24 69.16 22.54
CA THR A 1 10.42 68.20 21.78
C THR A 1 11.05 66.84 21.90
N PRO A 2 10.49 65.87 22.66
CA PRO A 2 11.08 64.54 22.74
C PRO A 2 10.72 63.72 21.48
N THR A 3 11.73 63.05 20.93
CA THR A 3 11.63 62.08 19.83
C THR A 3 10.90 60.81 20.30
N PRO A 4 9.95 60.25 19.55
CA PRO A 4 9.34 58.98 19.93
C PRO A 4 10.28 57.80 19.64
N THR A 5 10.54 56.98 20.66
CA THR A 5 11.20 55.67 20.56
C THR A 5 10.26 54.67 19.85
N PRO A 6 10.71 53.86 18.89
CA PRO A 6 9.85 52.83 18.32
C PRO A 6 9.60 51.71 19.34
N MET A 7 8.32 51.46 19.65
CA MET A 7 7.92 50.26 20.40
C MET A 7 8.03 49.04 19.48
N THR A 8 8.86 48.06 19.85
CA THR A 8 8.89 46.75 19.21
C THR A 8 7.55 46.05 19.46
N ALA A 9 6.76 45.81 18.42
CA ALA A 9 5.57 45.00 18.53
C ALA A 9 5.97 43.56 18.87
N ALA A 10 5.62 43.09 20.06
CA ALA A 10 5.81 41.71 20.45
C ALA A 10 4.92 40.81 19.57
N THR A 11 5.54 39.94 18.79
CA THR A 11 4.83 38.90 18.01
C THR A 11 4.24 37.90 19.00
N PRO A 12 2.92 37.58 18.93
CA PRO A 12 2.35 36.57 19.82
C PRO A 12 2.96 35.18 19.53
N PRO A 13 3.11 34.31 20.54
CA PRO A 13 3.59 32.94 20.33
C PRO A 13 2.63 32.17 19.41
N PRO A 14 3.13 31.24 18.56
CA PRO A 14 2.26 30.44 17.71
C PRO A 14 1.34 29.58 18.57
N THR A 15 0.04 29.74 18.38
CA THR A 15 -0.99 28.88 18.99
C THR A 15 -0.79 27.44 18.50
N PRO A 16 -0.89 26.41 19.36
CA PRO A 16 -0.89 25.03 18.89
C PRO A 16 -2.10 24.84 17.96
N ALA A 17 -1.83 24.60 16.67
CA ALA A 17 -2.87 24.14 15.76
C ALA A 17 -3.15 22.68 16.11
N THR A 18 -4.24 22.42 16.84
CA THR A 18 -4.79 21.08 16.93
C THR A 18 -5.25 20.70 15.53
N ALA A 19 -4.40 19.97 14.79
CA ALA A 19 -4.79 19.38 13.52
C ALA A 19 -5.85 18.33 13.83
N ASN A 20 -7.12 18.73 13.75
CA ASN A 20 -8.22 17.79 13.79
C ASN A 20 -8.18 17.04 12.45
N VAL A 21 -7.42 15.95 12.40
CA VAL A 21 -7.41 15.03 11.26
C VAL A 21 -8.77 14.35 11.25
N THR A 22 -9.76 15.02 10.68
CA THR A 22 -10.93 14.35 10.16
C THR A 22 -10.40 13.47 9.04
N LEU A 23 -10.22 12.18 9.33
CA LEU A 23 -9.99 11.17 8.31
C LEU A 23 -11.03 11.41 7.21
N PRO A 24 -10.65 11.47 5.92
CA PRO A 24 -11.66 11.45 4.88
C PRO A 24 -12.53 10.23 5.17
N VAL A 25 -13.85 10.42 5.20
CA VAL A 25 -14.74 9.29 5.00
C VAL A 25 -14.20 8.67 3.73
N ALA A 26 -13.73 7.42 3.81
CA ALA A 26 -13.46 6.65 2.62
C ALA A 26 -14.83 6.51 1.96
N GLU A 27 -15.21 7.49 1.16
CA GLU A 27 -16.21 7.29 0.15
C GLU A 27 -15.62 6.15 -0.66
N GLN A 28 -16.15 4.95 -0.43
CA GLN A 28 -15.86 3.80 -1.28
C GLN A 28 -16.33 4.23 -2.66
N ALA A 29 -15.44 4.89 -3.41
CA ALA A 29 -15.55 5.02 -4.83
C ALA A 29 -15.80 3.60 -5.29
N GLY A 30 -16.99 3.38 -5.84
CA GLY A 30 -17.53 2.07 -6.11
C GLY A 30 -16.43 1.21 -6.69
N HIS A 31 -16.07 0.14 -5.97
CA HIS A 31 -15.35 -0.95 -6.58
C HIS A 31 -16.32 -1.42 -7.67
N GLU A 32 -16.09 -0.97 -8.89
CA GLU A 32 -16.68 -1.59 -10.06
C GLU A 32 -16.12 -3.01 -9.99
N VAL A 33 -16.92 -3.90 -9.40
CA VAL A 33 -16.73 -5.34 -9.43
C VAL A 33 -16.86 -5.73 -10.89
N PHE A 34 -15.81 -5.45 -11.67
CA PHE A 34 -15.51 -6.28 -12.79
C PHE A 34 -15.07 -7.59 -12.15
N ASP A 35 -15.99 -8.56 -12.15
CA ASP A 35 -15.68 -9.96 -11.92
C ASP A 35 -14.59 -10.35 -12.93
N VAL A 36 -13.32 -10.11 -12.58
CA VAL A 36 -12.19 -10.69 -13.30
C VAL A 36 -12.26 -12.15 -12.94
N ALA A 37 -12.91 -12.90 -13.84
CA ALA A 37 -13.15 -14.32 -13.73
C ALA A 37 -11.94 -15.03 -13.11
N LEU A 38 -12.20 -15.77 -12.04
CA LEU A 38 -11.35 -16.86 -11.58
C LEU A 38 -11.09 -17.77 -12.79
N VAL A 39 -9.96 -17.62 -13.47
CA VAL A 39 -9.52 -18.58 -14.50
C VAL A 39 -9.07 -19.83 -13.76
N SER A 40 -10.03 -20.72 -13.52
CA SER A 40 -9.79 -22.11 -13.13
C SER A 40 -9.63 -22.93 -14.41
N ALA A 41 -8.39 -23.03 -14.91
CA ALA A 41 -8.08 -23.89 -16.03
C ALA A 41 -7.96 -25.35 -15.53
N ALA A 42 -9.01 -26.14 -15.74
CA ALA A 42 -8.97 -27.59 -15.57
C ALA A 42 -8.42 -28.26 -16.84
N ALA A 43 -7.25 -28.91 -16.75
CA ALA A 43 -6.75 -29.82 -17.77
C ALA A 43 -6.09 -31.04 -17.11
N PRO A 44 -6.45 -32.30 -17.46
CA PRO A 44 -5.72 -33.48 -17.02
C PRO A 44 -5.00 -34.19 -18.21
N PRO A 45 -4.10 -35.17 -17.98
CA PRO A 45 -2.78 -34.97 -17.36
C PRO A 45 -1.65 -35.70 -18.13
N VAL A 46 -0.44 -35.14 -18.21
CA VAL A 46 0.87 -35.83 -18.07
C VAL A 46 2.02 -34.88 -18.45
N ASN A 47 2.58 -34.20 -17.46
CA ASN A 47 4.02 -33.97 -17.34
C ASN A 47 4.26 -33.39 -15.95
N THR A 48 5.38 -33.71 -15.32
CA THR A 48 5.74 -33.30 -13.95
C THR A 48 5.94 -31.78 -13.82
N LEU A 49 4.84 -31.04 -13.89
CA LEU A 49 4.78 -29.61 -13.62
C LEU A 49 4.94 -29.41 -12.11
N PRO A 50 5.77 -28.45 -11.65
CA PRO A 50 5.87 -28.15 -10.24
C PRO A 50 4.46 -27.83 -9.73
N VAL A 51 4.09 -28.39 -8.57
CA VAL A 51 2.85 -28.05 -7.87
C VAL A 51 2.92 -26.57 -7.54
N THR A 52 2.35 -25.72 -8.40
CA THR A 52 2.10 -24.33 -8.07
C THR A 52 0.76 -24.30 -7.36
N THR A 53 0.78 -24.20 -6.03
CA THR A 53 -0.40 -23.84 -5.24
C THR A 53 -1.02 -22.60 -5.91
N PRO A 54 -2.32 -22.56 -6.22
CA PRO A 54 -2.92 -21.39 -6.87
C PRO A 54 -2.70 -20.16 -5.98
N GLN A 55 -1.86 -19.23 -6.44
CA GLN A 55 -1.57 -17.97 -5.76
C GLN A 55 -2.61 -16.94 -6.19
N ASN A 56 -3.11 -16.10 -5.29
CA ASN A 56 -3.94 -14.95 -5.67
C ASN A 56 -3.05 -13.90 -6.36
N LEU A 57 -3.19 -13.70 -7.67
CA LEU A 57 -2.41 -12.73 -8.44
C LEU A 57 -3.24 -11.48 -8.75
N GLN A 58 -2.85 -10.35 -8.18
CA GLN A 58 -3.46 -9.04 -8.48
C GLN A 58 -2.41 -8.08 -9.03
N THR A 59 -2.80 -7.31 -10.05
CA THR A 59 -1.96 -6.26 -10.64
C THR A 59 -2.79 -5.02 -10.82
N ALA A 60 -2.27 -3.88 -10.37
CA ALA A 60 -2.96 -2.61 -10.44
C ALA A 60 -2.13 -1.52 -11.13
N THR A 61 -2.78 -0.43 -11.51
CA THR A 61 -2.17 0.63 -12.33
C THR A 61 -1.95 1.94 -11.57
N TYR A 62 -2.97 2.50 -10.95
CA TYR A 62 -2.88 3.76 -10.22
C TYR A 62 -3.89 3.79 -9.07
N GLY A 63 -3.47 4.23 -7.89
CA GLY A 63 -4.36 4.54 -6.77
C GLY A 63 -5.23 3.38 -6.30
N SER A 64 -4.82 2.14 -6.54
CA SER A 64 -5.64 0.95 -6.28
C SER A 64 -5.37 0.35 -4.92
N THR A 65 -6.34 -0.39 -4.37
CA THR A 65 -6.16 -1.18 -3.14
C THR A 65 -6.13 -2.66 -3.50
N LEU A 66 -5.01 -3.32 -3.28
CA LEU A 66 -4.81 -4.76 -3.50
C LEU A 66 -4.87 -5.48 -2.16
N SER A 67 -5.63 -6.56 -2.09
CA SER A 67 -5.77 -7.38 -0.88
C SER A 67 -5.59 -8.85 -1.22
N GLY A 68 -4.63 -9.51 -0.58
CA GLY A 68 -4.32 -10.92 -0.77
C GLY A 68 -4.34 -11.70 0.54
N ASP A 69 -4.78 -12.95 0.47
CA ASP A 69 -4.63 -13.91 1.57
C ASP A 69 -3.19 -14.43 1.66
N ASN A 70 -2.95 -15.52 2.40
CA ASN A 70 -1.63 -16.17 2.39
C ASN A 70 -1.28 -16.70 1.00
N HIS A 71 -0.01 -16.65 0.63
CA HIS A 71 0.46 -17.11 -0.69
C HIS A 71 -0.16 -16.29 -1.84
N SER A 72 -0.19 -14.98 -1.68
CA SER A 72 -0.64 -14.05 -2.71
C SER A 72 0.54 -13.37 -3.39
N ARG A 73 0.34 -12.95 -4.65
CA ARG A 73 1.28 -12.10 -5.38
C ARG A 73 0.59 -10.81 -5.79
N LEU A 74 1.01 -9.69 -5.21
CA LEU A 74 0.43 -8.37 -5.44
C LEU A 74 1.45 -7.51 -6.20
N ILE A 75 1.02 -6.87 -7.28
CA ILE A 75 1.84 -5.97 -8.09
C ILE A 75 1.15 -4.61 -8.15
N ALA A 76 1.67 -3.65 -7.39
CA ALA A 76 1.12 -2.32 -7.33
C ALA A 76 1.59 -1.42 -8.47
N GLY A 77 0.66 -0.59 -8.93
CA GLY A 77 0.96 0.57 -9.75
C GLY A 77 1.25 1.80 -8.89
N TYR A 78 1.24 3.00 -9.49
CA TYR A 78 1.58 4.24 -8.78
C TYR A 78 0.59 4.54 -7.65
N GLY A 79 1.10 4.91 -6.46
CA GLY A 79 0.29 5.37 -5.33
C GLY A 79 -0.75 4.35 -4.87
N SER A 80 -0.48 3.06 -5.01
CA SER A 80 -1.40 2.00 -4.63
C SER A 80 -1.19 1.58 -3.16
N ASN A 81 -2.17 0.91 -2.59
CA ASN A 81 -2.10 0.28 -1.29
C ASN A 81 -2.13 -1.25 -1.43
N GLU A 82 -1.24 -1.95 -0.76
CA GLU A 82 -1.18 -3.42 -0.78
C GLU A 82 -1.32 -3.98 0.63
N THR A 83 -2.09 -5.06 0.78
CA THR A 83 -2.17 -5.81 2.03
C THR A 83 -2.20 -7.29 1.71
N ALA A 84 -1.24 -8.06 2.22
CA ALA A 84 -1.18 -9.50 1.99
C ALA A 84 -0.95 -10.30 3.28
N GLY A 85 -1.41 -11.55 3.28
CA GLY A 85 -1.11 -12.53 4.32
C GLY A 85 0.33 -13.04 4.29
N ASN A 86 0.61 -14.10 5.04
CA ASN A 86 1.94 -14.69 5.12
C ASN A 86 2.37 -15.34 3.79
N HIS A 87 3.68 -15.51 3.61
CA HIS A 87 4.26 -16.16 2.43
C HIS A 87 3.84 -15.49 1.12
N SER A 88 3.72 -14.16 1.11
CA SER A 88 3.26 -13.41 -0.06
C SER A 88 4.40 -12.68 -0.74
N ASP A 89 4.21 -12.40 -2.03
CA ASP A 89 5.11 -11.60 -2.85
C ASP A 89 4.44 -10.24 -3.14
N LEU A 90 5.02 -9.14 -2.65
CA LEU A 90 4.54 -7.78 -2.91
C LEU A 90 5.56 -7.02 -3.75
N ILE A 91 5.12 -6.43 -4.86
CA ILE A 91 5.93 -5.56 -5.71
C ILE A 91 5.31 -4.17 -5.69
N ALA A 92 5.92 -3.25 -4.96
CA ALA A 92 5.41 -1.90 -4.80
C ALA A 92 5.75 -1.01 -6.02
N GLY A 93 4.74 -0.28 -6.48
CA GLY A 93 4.90 0.83 -7.42
C GLY A 93 5.48 2.09 -6.78
N TYR A 94 5.67 3.15 -7.57
CA TYR A 94 6.12 4.43 -7.04
C TYR A 94 5.10 5.02 -6.06
N GLY A 95 5.57 5.49 -4.90
CA GLY A 95 4.70 6.12 -3.90
C GLY A 95 3.66 5.20 -3.27
N SER A 96 3.76 3.88 -3.47
CA SER A 96 2.82 2.91 -2.93
C SER A 96 3.04 2.64 -1.44
N THR A 97 2.04 2.09 -0.78
CA THR A 97 2.10 1.71 0.63
C THR A 97 1.65 0.27 0.82
N GLY A 98 2.56 -0.61 1.24
CA GLY A 98 2.31 -2.04 1.38
C GLY A 98 2.45 -2.55 2.81
N THR A 99 1.67 -3.58 3.16
CA THR A 99 1.84 -4.38 4.38
C THR A 99 1.78 -5.86 4.04
N ALA A 100 2.78 -6.63 4.45
CA ALA A 100 2.82 -8.08 4.27
C ALA A 100 2.84 -8.81 5.63
N GLY A 101 2.34 -10.05 5.63
CA GLY A 101 2.50 -10.97 6.74
C GLY A 101 3.94 -11.47 6.91
N SER A 102 4.11 -12.51 7.73
CA SER A 102 5.40 -13.17 7.94
C SER A 102 5.89 -13.92 6.70
N ASP A 103 7.19 -14.20 6.66
CA ASP A 103 7.84 -15.02 5.62
C ASP A 103 7.57 -14.53 4.18
N SER A 104 7.38 -13.22 4.01
CA SER A 104 7.00 -12.61 2.74
C SER A 104 8.19 -12.00 2.01
N SER A 105 8.07 -11.87 0.69
CA SER A 105 9.02 -11.17 -0.17
C SER A 105 8.44 -9.83 -0.59
N LEU A 106 9.10 -8.74 -0.24
CA LEU A 106 8.66 -7.39 -0.56
C LEU A 106 9.73 -6.72 -1.42
N VAL A 107 9.32 -6.22 -2.58
CA VAL A 107 10.16 -5.38 -3.44
C VAL A 107 9.65 -3.94 -3.34
N ALA A 108 10.48 -3.05 -2.81
CA ALA A 108 10.13 -1.64 -2.65
C ALA A 108 10.27 -0.87 -3.98
N GLY A 109 9.24 -0.09 -4.32
CA GLY A 109 9.30 0.93 -5.36
C GLY A 109 9.89 2.23 -4.85
N TYR A 110 10.32 3.11 -5.76
CA TYR A 110 10.80 4.45 -5.39
C TYR A 110 9.73 5.25 -4.63
N GLY A 111 10.12 5.80 -3.48
CA GLY A 111 9.19 6.56 -2.63
C GLY A 111 8.06 5.73 -2.02
N SER A 112 8.10 4.40 -2.13
CA SER A 112 7.13 3.52 -1.47
C SER A 112 7.43 3.37 0.02
N THR A 113 6.41 2.98 0.78
CA THR A 113 6.53 2.59 2.18
C THR A 113 6.04 1.16 2.33
N GLN A 114 6.93 0.23 2.69
CA GLN A 114 6.61 -1.19 2.85
C GLN A 114 6.75 -1.58 4.32
N THR A 115 5.73 -2.24 4.87
CA THR A 115 5.77 -2.85 6.20
C THR A 115 5.90 -4.36 6.05
N ALA A 116 7.08 -4.88 6.37
CA ALA A 116 7.36 -6.31 6.33
C ALA A 116 6.99 -6.96 7.67
N GLY A 117 6.32 -8.12 7.62
CA GLY A 117 6.12 -8.98 8.79
C GLY A 117 7.42 -9.66 9.27
N GLY A 118 7.29 -10.52 10.29
CA GLY A 118 8.43 -11.27 10.82
C GLY A 118 9.04 -12.20 9.76
N ASP A 119 10.36 -12.33 9.75
CA ASP A 119 11.10 -13.21 8.82
C ASP A 119 10.91 -12.90 7.32
N SER A 120 10.30 -11.74 7.02
CA SER A 120 10.13 -11.26 5.66
C SER A 120 11.40 -10.56 5.15
N ALA A 121 11.60 -10.61 3.83
CA ALA A 121 12.69 -9.92 3.16
C ALA A 121 12.16 -8.69 2.42
N LEU A 122 12.73 -7.52 2.73
CA LEU A 122 12.48 -6.28 1.99
C LEU A 122 13.72 -5.93 1.16
N THR A 123 13.55 -5.86 -0.17
CA THR A 123 14.59 -5.50 -1.14
C THR A 123 14.21 -4.22 -1.88
#